data_AF-A0AA35QBL4-F1
#
_entry.id   AF-A0AA35QBL4-F1
#
_cell.length_a   1.000
_cell.length_b   1.000
_cell.length_c   1.000
_cell.angle_alpha   90.00
_cell.angle_beta   90.00
_cell.angle_gamma   90.00
#
_symmetry.space_group_name_H-M   'P 1'
#
loop_
_entity.id
_entity.type
_entity.pdbx_description
1 polymer ?
#
loop_
_entity_poly.entity_id
_entity_poly.type
_entity_poly.pdbx_seq_one_letter_code
_entity_poly.pdbx_strand_id
1 'polypeptide(L)'
;MKDKTANPNMPQRDVFPRQPSQVIDSKLGEAQGRNEAFEDLDDDLMVYETPRNYRAEARQERDRLIAQGADPDAIILQSELHNFIPQKENESPEDFAKRYVEQVNNMINRGVQILNDQCTADVEASVFKTADGRTFDLGPGSGATRREFREFNQWFYEVSDVGQLEDVPEKWARFEKPANEG
;
A
#
# COMPACT_ATOMS: atom_id res chain seq x y z
N MET A 1 35.63 -21.83 23.71
CA MET A 1 35.23 -21.54 22.32
C MET A 1 33.74 -21.82 22.20
N LYS A 2 32.93 -20.77 22.03
CA LYS A 2 31.50 -20.89 21.75
C LYS A 2 31.28 -20.16 20.43
N ASP A 3 31.00 -20.92 19.39
CA ASP A 3 30.74 -20.40 18.05
C ASP A 3 29.33 -19.85 17.92
N LYS A 4 29.28 -18.77 17.13
CA LYS A 4 28.24 -17.77 17.01
C LYS A 4 27.04 -18.30 16.22
N THR A 5 25.86 -18.19 16.81
CA THR A 5 24.59 -18.31 16.10
C THR A 5 24.41 -17.09 15.20
N ALA A 6 24.47 -17.28 13.89
CA ALA A 6 24.15 -16.26 12.89
C ALA A 6 22.62 -16.13 12.80
N ASN A 7 22.12 -14.95 13.13
CA ASN A 7 20.73 -14.56 12.98
C ASN A 7 20.52 -14.09 11.53
N PRO A 8 19.60 -14.65 10.73
CA PRO A 8 19.34 -14.13 9.39
C PRO A 8 18.54 -12.82 9.50
N ASN A 9 19.25 -11.73 9.28
CA ASN A 9 18.72 -10.37 9.19
C ASN A 9 17.84 -10.29 7.93
N MET A 10 16.52 -10.13 8.08
CA MET A 10 15.64 -9.73 6.98
C MET A 10 15.94 -8.26 6.63
N PRO A 11 16.13 -7.89 5.35
CA PRO A 11 16.21 -6.49 4.98
C PRO A 11 14.84 -5.84 5.15
N GLN A 12 14.82 -4.76 5.93
CA GLN A 12 13.71 -3.82 6.06
C GLN A 12 13.25 -3.38 4.67
N ARG A 13 11.94 -3.33 4.47
CA ARG A 13 11.33 -2.69 3.32
C ARG A 13 11.70 -1.21 3.37
N ASP A 14 12.57 -0.78 2.46
CA ASP A 14 12.81 0.63 2.21
C ASP A 14 11.49 1.29 1.80
N VAL A 15 10.98 2.09 2.72
CA VAL A 15 10.02 3.15 2.45
C VAL A 15 10.62 4.03 1.36
N PHE A 16 9.89 4.22 0.27
CA PHE A 16 10.26 5.08 -0.85
C PHE A 16 10.99 6.34 -0.37
N PRO A 17 12.25 6.58 -0.77
CA PRO A 17 12.90 7.83 -0.45
C PRO A 17 12.19 8.95 -1.23
N ARG A 18 11.56 9.87 -0.50
CA ARG A 18 11.17 11.18 -1.01
C ARG A 18 12.38 11.81 -1.70
N GLN A 19 12.34 11.94 -3.02
CA GLN A 19 13.31 12.77 -3.72
C GLN A 19 12.87 14.24 -3.65
N PRO A 20 13.78 15.16 -3.27
CA PRO A 20 13.52 16.59 -3.30
C PRO A 20 13.57 17.14 -4.73
N SER A 21 12.63 18.04 -5.01
CA SER A 21 12.41 18.79 -6.26
C SER A 21 13.67 19.16 -7.03
N GLN A 22 13.74 18.75 -8.30
CA GLN A 22 14.56 19.42 -9.32
C GLN A 22 13.64 20.10 -10.33
N VAL A 23 13.87 21.40 -10.48
CA VAL A 23 13.23 22.30 -11.43
C VAL A 23 13.58 21.84 -12.85
N ILE A 24 12.57 21.51 -13.65
CA ILE A 24 12.66 21.44 -15.10
C ILE A 24 11.52 22.27 -15.69
N ASP A 25 11.87 23.47 -16.15
CA ASP A 25 11.04 24.28 -17.04
C ASP A 25 10.85 23.53 -18.36
N SER A 26 9.61 23.15 -18.67
CA SER A 26 9.19 22.81 -20.04
C SER A 26 7.68 22.99 -20.19
N LYS A 27 7.30 24.12 -20.80
CA LYS A 27 6.00 24.36 -21.44
C LYS A 27 5.75 23.31 -22.52
N LEU A 28 4.60 22.63 -22.49
CA LEU A 28 3.67 22.51 -23.64
C LEU A 28 2.39 21.72 -23.26
N GLY A 29 1.22 22.28 -23.61
CA GLY A 29 -0.03 21.51 -23.74
C GLY A 29 -1.18 21.99 -22.86
N GLU A 30 -1.83 23.08 -23.25
CA GLU A 30 -3.08 23.57 -22.66
C GLU A 30 -4.19 22.51 -22.81
N ALA A 31 -4.49 21.79 -21.71
CA ALA A 31 -5.78 21.15 -21.48
C ALA A 31 -6.55 22.04 -20.51
N GLN A 32 -7.18 23.05 -21.08
CA GLN A 32 -7.99 24.03 -20.38
C GLN A 32 -9.31 23.37 -19.93
N GLY A 33 -9.53 23.30 -18.62
CA GLY A 33 -10.89 23.23 -18.08
C GLY A 33 -11.21 22.16 -17.03
N ARG A 34 -10.50 22.18 -15.89
CA ARG A 34 -11.13 22.27 -14.55
C ARG A 34 -10.07 22.61 -13.52
N ASN A 35 -9.84 23.92 -13.38
CA ASN A 35 -9.55 24.50 -12.06
C ASN A 35 -10.81 24.30 -11.22
N GLU A 36 -10.99 23.11 -10.66
CA GLU A 36 -11.67 23.03 -9.38
C GLU A 36 -10.62 23.49 -8.40
N ALA A 37 -10.87 24.63 -7.75
CA ALA A 37 -10.09 25.03 -6.60
C ALA A 37 -9.94 23.79 -5.71
N PHE A 38 -8.72 23.51 -5.24
CA PHE A 38 -8.57 22.68 -4.07
C PHE A 38 -9.22 23.46 -2.92
N GLU A 39 -10.55 23.43 -2.87
CA GLU A 39 -11.33 23.75 -1.69
C GLU A 39 -10.76 22.90 -0.55
N ASP A 40 -10.88 23.39 0.68
CA ASP A 40 -10.24 22.85 1.87
C ASP A 40 -10.79 21.45 2.21
N LEU A 41 -10.47 20.42 1.40
CA LEU A 41 -10.91 19.02 1.49
C LEU A 41 -10.52 18.40 2.84
N ASP A 42 -9.68 19.09 3.59
CA ASP A 42 -9.32 18.79 4.97
C ASP A 42 -10.50 18.70 5.92
N ASP A 43 -11.53 19.51 5.69
CA ASP A 43 -12.74 19.53 6.50
C ASP A 43 -13.79 18.53 5.99
N ASP A 44 -13.59 17.94 4.80
CA ASP A 44 -14.45 16.87 4.30
C ASP A 44 -14.25 15.60 5.12
N LEU A 45 -15.37 14.89 5.33
CA LEU A 45 -15.36 13.57 5.95
C LEU A 45 -14.49 12.60 5.14
N MET A 46 -13.84 11.69 5.86
CA MET A 46 -13.20 10.53 5.28
C MET A 46 -14.24 9.74 4.49
N VAL A 47 -14.07 9.77 3.18
CA VAL A 47 -14.70 8.87 2.21
C VAL A 47 -13.60 7.95 1.72
N TYR A 48 -13.92 6.72 1.32
CA TYR A 48 -12.93 5.90 0.63
C TYR A 48 -12.43 6.73 -0.54
N GLU A 49 -11.11 6.92 -0.62
CA GLU A 49 -10.51 7.71 -1.68
C GLU A 49 -10.97 7.15 -3.03
N THR A 50 -11.17 8.02 -4.01
CA THR A 50 -11.74 7.61 -5.31
C THR A 50 -10.97 6.43 -5.88
N PRO A 51 -11.64 5.41 -6.47
CA PRO A 51 -10.95 4.21 -6.84
C PRO A 51 -9.71 4.42 -7.68
N ARG A 52 -8.55 4.24 -7.05
CA ARG A 52 -7.27 4.18 -7.70
C ARG A 52 -7.40 3.09 -8.74
N ASN A 53 -7.32 3.49 -9.98
CA ASN A 53 -7.49 2.58 -11.09
C ASN A 53 -6.18 1.82 -11.29
N TYR A 54 -5.86 0.92 -10.36
CA TYR A 54 -4.68 0.08 -10.37
C TYR A 54 -4.50 -0.63 -11.71
N ARG A 55 -5.61 -0.97 -12.37
CA ARG A 55 -5.58 -1.56 -13.70
C ARG A 55 -5.01 -0.61 -14.76
N ALA A 56 -5.46 0.65 -14.78
CA ALA A 56 -4.94 1.64 -15.70
C ALA A 56 -3.49 2.01 -15.37
N GLU A 57 -3.18 2.21 -14.08
CA GLU A 57 -1.85 2.56 -13.62
C GLU A 57 -0.82 1.45 -13.90
N ALA A 58 -1.12 0.20 -13.57
CA ALA A 58 -0.22 -0.92 -13.83
C ALA A 58 0.06 -1.10 -15.33
N ARG A 59 -0.94 -0.87 -16.19
CA ARG A 59 -0.75 -0.91 -17.64
C ARG A 59 0.10 0.25 -18.14
N GLN A 60 -0.17 1.46 -17.67
CA GLN A 60 0.63 2.63 -17.99
C GLN A 60 2.08 2.47 -17.53
N GLU A 61 2.29 1.90 -16.34
CA GLU A 61 3.62 1.65 -15.79
C GLU A 61 4.37 0.59 -16.60
N ARG A 62 3.70 -0.50 -16.99
CA ARG A 62 4.28 -1.49 -17.91
C ARG A 62 4.74 -0.83 -19.21
N ASP A 63 3.85 -0.05 -19.85
CA ASP A 63 4.17 0.61 -21.11
C ASP A 63 5.34 1.60 -20.94
N ARG A 64 5.40 2.30 -19.81
CA ARG A 64 6.51 3.19 -19.44
C ARG A 64 7.83 2.42 -19.31
N LEU A 65 7.84 1.31 -18.57
CA LEU A 65 9.04 0.50 -18.34
C LEU A 65 9.55 -0.12 -19.66
N ILE A 66 8.64 -0.64 -20.50
CA ILE A 66 8.98 -1.16 -21.82
C ILE A 66 9.59 -0.05 -22.69
N ALA A 67 9.00 1.15 -22.68
CA ALA A 67 9.54 2.30 -23.40
C ALA A 67 10.94 2.73 -22.90
N GLN A 68 11.26 2.47 -21.63
CA GLN A 68 12.59 2.69 -21.04
C GLN A 68 13.60 1.57 -21.36
N GLY A 69 13.19 0.54 -22.09
CA GLY A 69 14.05 -0.56 -22.51
C GLY A 69 14.02 -1.78 -21.59
N ALA A 70 13.05 -1.88 -20.68
CA ALA A 70 12.83 -3.11 -19.94
C ALA A 70 12.34 -4.23 -20.87
N ASP A 71 12.75 -5.46 -20.57
CA ASP A 71 12.26 -6.66 -21.26
C ASP A 71 10.76 -6.84 -20.97
N PRO A 72 9.88 -6.90 -22.00
CA PRO A 72 8.45 -7.15 -21.81
C PRO A 72 8.17 -8.45 -21.05
N ASP A 73 9.00 -9.49 -21.21
CA ASP A 73 8.83 -10.77 -20.52
C ASP A 73 9.21 -10.70 -19.03
N ALA A 74 9.87 -9.62 -18.62
CA ALA A 74 10.22 -9.35 -17.23
C ALA A 74 9.18 -8.48 -16.51
N ILE A 75 8.06 -8.09 -17.16
CA ILE A 75 7.00 -7.28 -16.56
C ILE A 75 5.65 -7.96 -16.77
N ILE A 76 5.06 -8.44 -15.68
CA ILE A 76 3.84 -9.24 -15.71
C ILE A 76 2.74 -8.52 -14.93
N LEU A 77 1.54 -8.44 -15.48
CA LEU A 77 0.39 -7.98 -14.69
C LEU A 77 -0.08 -9.11 -13.77
N GLN A 78 -0.52 -8.79 -12.55
CA GLN A 78 -1.03 -9.78 -11.61
C GLN A 78 -2.17 -10.62 -12.21
N SER A 79 -3.02 -10.01 -13.01
CA SER A 79 -4.07 -10.69 -13.75
C SER A 79 -3.57 -11.70 -14.78
N GLU A 80 -2.32 -11.62 -15.21
CA GLU A 80 -1.69 -12.52 -16.17
C GLU A 80 -1.00 -13.73 -15.50
N LEU A 81 -0.85 -13.75 -14.16
CA LEU A 81 -0.16 -14.84 -13.44
C LEU A 81 -0.76 -16.22 -13.69
N HIS A 82 -2.07 -16.31 -13.94
CA HIS A 82 -2.73 -17.58 -14.28
C HIS A 82 -2.20 -18.22 -15.57
N ASN A 83 -1.64 -17.42 -16.49
CA ASN A 83 -1.01 -17.93 -17.72
C ASN A 83 0.34 -18.61 -17.43
N PHE A 84 1.04 -18.15 -16.39
CA PHE A 84 2.36 -18.68 -16.00
C PHE A 84 2.25 -19.81 -14.96
N ILE A 85 1.19 -19.76 -14.15
CA ILE A 85 0.94 -20.71 -13.06
C ILE A 85 -0.47 -21.28 -13.22
N PRO A 86 -0.73 -22.09 -14.27
CA PRO A 86 -2.03 -22.71 -14.47
C PRO A 86 -2.31 -23.70 -13.33
N GLN A 87 -3.56 -23.78 -12.88
CA GLN A 87 -3.99 -24.81 -11.93
C GLN A 87 -3.99 -26.18 -12.61
N LYS A 88 -3.43 -27.20 -11.95
CA LYS A 88 -3.39 -28.56 -12.51
C LYS A 88 -4.69 -29.30 -12.22
N GLU A 89 -5.07 -30.21 -13.11
CA GLU A 89 -6.21 -31.10 -12.91
C GLU A 89 -5.98 -31.97 -11.66
N ASN A 90 -6.96 -32.01 -10.76
CA ASN A 90 -6.91 -32.71 -9.46
C ASN A 90 -5.91 -32.17 -8.42
N GLU A 91 -5.38 -30.96 -8.61
CA GLU A 91 -4.56 -30.30 -7.60
C GLU A 91 -5.42 -29.75 -6.47
N SER A 92 -5.05 -30.05 -5.23
CA SER A 92 -5.73 -29.48 -4.08
C SER A 92 -5.50 -27.97 -3.99
N PRO A 93 -6.42 -27.20 -3.37
CA PRO A 93 -6.20 -25.77 -3.15
C PRO A 93 -4.92 -25.46 -2.37
N GLU A 94 -4.54 -26.30 -1.41
CA GLU A 94 -3.34 -26.13 -0.59
C GLU A 94 -2.06 -26.33 -1.42
N ASP A 95 -2.02 -27.40 -2.22
CA ASP A 95 -0.90 -27.68 -3.12
C ASP A 95 -0.75 -26.59 -4.18
N PHE A 96 -1.89 -26.11 -4.72
CA PHE A 96 -1.90 -24.99 -5.65
C PHE A 96 -1.36 -23.72 -5.00
N ALA A 97 -1.83 -23.36 -3.81
CA ALA A 97 -1.37 -22.16 -3.10
C ALA A 97 0.13 -22.21 -2.80
N LYS A 98 0.63 -23.37 -2.35
CA LYS A 98 2.07 -23.57 -2.11
C LYS A 98 2.88 -23.38 -3.39
N ARG A 99 2.49 -24.06 -4.48
CA ARG A 99 3.17 -23.96 -5.78
C ARG A 99 3.09 -22.54 -6.34
N TYR A 100 1.96 -21.87 -6.16
CA TYR A 100 1.75 -20.50 -6.60
C TYR A 100 2.77 -19.56 -5.93
N VAL A 101 2.89 -19.61 -4.60
CA VAL A 101 3.85 -18.81 -3.85
C VAL A 101 5.29 -19.14 -4.26
N GLU A 102 5.63 -20.43 -4.40
CA GLU A 102 6.97 -20.86 -4.84
C GLU A 102 7.33 -20.28 -6.23
N GLN A 103 6.40 -20.35 -7.19
CA GLN A 103 6.62 -19.87 -8.54
C GLN A 103 6.70 -18.33 -8.62
N VAL A 104 5.81 -17.62 -7.93
CA VAL A 104 5.86 -16.16 -7.84
C VAL A 104 7.18 -15.70 -7.23
N ASN A 105 7.63 -16.31 -6.13
CA ASN A 105 8.92 -15.99 -5.52
C ASN A 105 10.09 -16.28 -6.48
N ASN A 106 10.04 -17.37 -7.24
CA ASN A 106 11.06 -17.69 -8.24
C ASN A 106 11.11 -16.64 -9.37
N MET A 107 9.96 -16.17 -9.84
CA MET A 107 9.88 -15.10 -10.83
C MET A 107 10.49 -13.79 -10.29
N ILE A 108 10.13 -13.39 -9.08
CA ILE A 108 10.68 -12.19 -8.42
C ILE A 108 12.20 -12.31 -8.24
N ASN A 109 12.69 -13.48 -7.81
CA ASN A 109 14.13 -13.74 -7.64
C ASN A 109 14.91 -13.68 -8.97
N ARG A 110 14.24 -13.87 -10.11
CA ARG A 110 14.82 -13.71 -11.46
C ARG A 110 14.73 -12.28 -11.98
N GLY A 111 14.18 -11.35 -11.19
CA GLY A 111 14.02 -9.95 -11.56
C GLY A 111 12.72 -9.63 -12.30
N VAL A 112 11.75 -10.55 -12.32
CA VAL A 112 10.41 -10.26 -12.88
C VAL A 112 9.67 -9.28 -11.97
N GLN A 113 9.19 -8.18 -12.55
CA GLN A 113 8.31 -7.23 -11.89
C GLN A 113 6.85 -7.65 -12.09
N ILE A 114 6.13 -7.88 -10.99
CA ILE A 114 4.72 -8.21 -11.01
C ILE A 114 3.93 -6.96 -10.62
N LEU A 115 3.21 -6.37 -11.57
CA LEU A 115 2.43 -5.15 -11.36
C LEU A 115 1.00 -5.50 -10.95
N ASN A 116 0.54 -4.90 -9.86
CA ASN A 116 -0.79 -5.16 -9.32
C ASN A 116 -1.86 -4.39 -10.12
N ASP A 117 -2.55 -5.09 -11.02
CA ASP A 117 -3.65 -4.56 -11.83
C ASP A 117 -5.03 -5.09 -11.40
N GLN A 118 -5.08 -5.87 -10.32
CA GLN A 118 -6.28 -6.54 -9.82
C GLN A 118 -6.79 -5.99 -8.49
N CYS A 119 -5.97 -5.25 -7.75
CA CYS A 119 -6.40 -4.69 -6.48
C CYS A 119 -7.38 -3.54 -6.73
N THR A 120 -8.43 -3.51 -5.91
CA THR A 120 -9.42 -2.43 -5.83
C THR A 120 -9.31 -1.72 -4.48
N ALA A 121 -8.19 -1.90 -3.77
CA ALA A 121 -8.06 -1.36 -2.43
C ALA A 121 -7.66 0.10 -2.51
N ASP A 122 -8.67 0.95 -2.41
CA ASP A 122 -8.59 2.37 -2.01
C ASP A 122 -8.63 2.47 -0.50
N VAL A 123 -7.96 1.53 0.14
CA VAL A 123 -7.99 1.39 1.58
C VAL A 123 -6.64 1.89 2.04
N GLU A 124 -6.53 3.21 2.16
CA GLU A 124 -5.66 3.72 3.22
C GLU A 124 -6.06 2.99 4.49
N ALA A 125 -5.07 2.46 5.22
CA ALA A 125 -5.34 1.75 6.46
C ALA A 125 -6.07 2.71 7.39
N SER A 126 -7.38 2.55 7.49
CA SER A 126 -8.22 3.38 8.33
C SER A 126 -8.38 2.78 9.73
N VAL A 127 -7.98 1.52 9.87
CA VAL A 127 -7.95 0.81 11.14
C VAL A 127 -6.50 0.67 11.60
N PHE A 128 -6.21 1.25 12.76
CA PHE A 128 -4.90 1.26 13.37
C PHE A 128 -4.91 0.41 14.63
N LYS A 129 -3.91 -0.46 14.80
CA LYS A 129 -3.80 -1.32 15.98
C LYS A 129 -2.48 -1.08 16.68
N THR A 130 -2.54 -0.80 17.97
CA THR A 130 -1.37 -0.61 18.83
C THR A 130 -0.89 -1.96 19.40
N ALA A 131 0.35 -1.99 19.87
CA ALA A 131 0.94 -3.20 20.46
C ALA A 131 0.23 -3.65 21.76
N ASP A 132 -0.42 -2.72 22.47
CA ASP A 132 -1.22 -3.01 23.66
C ASP A 132 -2.66 -3.46 23.35
N GLY A 133 -3.00 -3.61 22.06
CA GLY A 133 -4.26 -4.19 21.62
C GLY A 133 -5.41 -3.20 21.38
N ARG A 134 -5.19 -1.88 21.56
CA ARG A 134 -6.19 -0.88 21.20
C ARG A 134 -6.33 -0.77 19.68
N THR A 135 -7.56 -0.50 19.25
CA THR A 135 -7.92 -0.39 17.84
C THR A 135 -8.58 0.95 17.60
N PHE A 136 -8.11 1.71 16.62
CA PHE A 136 -8.69 2.98 16.20
C PHE A 136 -9.26 2.85 14.79
N ASP A 137 -10.46 3.36 14.54
CA ASP A 137 -11.08 3.36 13.22
C ASP A 137 -11.39 4.80 12.77
N LEU A 138 -10.61 5.25 11.79
CA LEU A 138 -10.76 6.52 11.10
C LEU A 138 -11.30 6.30 9.67
N GLY A 139 -11.94 5.15 9.44
CA GLY A 139 -12.52 4.80 8.15
C GLY A 139 -13.76 5.60 7.82
N PRO A 140 -14.26 5.46 6.58
CA PRO A 140 -15.52 6.06 6.19
C PRO A 140 -16.66 5.63 7.11
N GLY A 141 -17.40 6.60 7.63
CA GLY A 141 -18.43 6.40 8.64
C GLY A 141 -17.98 6.60 10.09
N SER A 142 -16.68 6.75 10.36
CA SER A 142 -16.15 7.14 11.68
C SER A 142 -16.47 8.59 12.06
N GLY A 143 -16.82 9.42 11.07
CA GLY A 143 -16.97 10.87 11.24
C GLY A 143 -15.63 11.64 11.24
N ALA A 144 -14.50 10.96 11.03
CA ALA A 144 -13.20 11.60 10.88
C ALA A 144 -13.17 12.48 9.62
N THR A 145 -12.51 13.62 9.67
CA THR A 145 -12.16 14.39 8.46
C THR A 145 -10.82 13.95 7.87
N ARG A 146 -10.54 14.35 6.63
CA ARG A 146 -9.23 14.09 5.99
C ARG A 146 -8.08 14.71 6.77
N ARG A 147 -8.28 15.89 7.37
CA ARG A 147 -7.27 16.52 8.25
C ARG A 147 -7.00 15.66 9.48
N GLU A 148 -8.06 15.21 10.15
CA GLU A 148 -7.96 14.37 11.34
C GLU A 148 -7.28 13.03 11.03
N PHE A 149 -7.56 12.44 9.87
CA PHE A 149 -6.87 11.23 9.42
C PHE A 149 -5.36 11.45 9.28
N ARG A 150 -4.92 12.54 8.62
CA ARG A 150 -3.48 12.83 8.45
C ARG A 150 -2.78 13.14 9.78
N GLU A 151 -3.40 13.95 10.63
CA GLU A 151 -2.88 14.27 11.96
C GLU A 151 -2.80 13.02 12.85
N PHE A 152 -3.80 12.15 12.79
CA PHE A 152 -3.80 10.88 13.50
C PHE A 152 -2.68 9.98 13.00
N ASN A 153 -2.51 9.83 11.69
CA ASN A 153 -1.42 9.02 11.12
C ASN A 153 -0.06 9.50 11.61
N GLN A 154 0.19 10.80 11.54
CA GLN A 154 1.44 11.38 12.03
C GLN A 154 1.65 11.06 13.51
N TRP A 155 0.66 11.36 14.35
CA TRP A 155 0.73 11.04 15.77
C TRP A 155 0.95 9.56 16.02
N PHE A 156 0.20 8.69 15.34
CA PHE A 156 0.23 7.23 15.50
C PHE A 156 1.60 6.65 15.16
N TYR A 157 2.26 7.13 14.10
CA TYR A 157 3.62 6.71 13.77
C TYR A 157 4.64 7.16 14.82
N GLU A 158 4.54 8.40 15.30
CA GLU A 158 5.44 8.93 16.35
C GLU A 158 5.37 8.10 17.65
N VAL A 159 4.18 7.65 18.04
CA VAL A 159 3.97 6.88 19.28
C VAL A 159 4.15 5.37 19.10
N SER A 160 3.90 4.82 17.90
CA SER A 160 4.08 3.39 17.63
C SER A 160 5.54 2.97 17.66
N ASP A 161 6.46 3.87 17.33
CA ASP A 161 7.91 3.62 17.44
C ASP A 161 8.38 3.46 18.90
N VAL A 162 7.60 3.94 19.87
CA VAL A 162 7.93 3.88 21.32
C VAL A 162 7.36 2.63 22.00
N GLY A 163 6.47 1.88 21.32
CA GLY A 163 5.98 0.56 21.73
C GLY A 163 4.95 0.52 22.87
N GLN A 164 4.86 1.55 23.71
CA GLN A 164 3.78 1.74 24.68
C GLN A 164 3.22 3.15 24.59
N LEU A 165 1.90 3.24 24.51
CA LEU A 165 1.18 4.47 24.28
C LEU A 165 0.46 4.80 25.60
N GLU A 166 1.14 5.46 26.53
CA GLU A 166 0.62 5.61 27.90
C GLU A 166 -0.67 6.45 27.94
N ASP A 167 -0.73 7.52 27.14
CA ASP A 167 -1.89 8.42 27.07
C ASP A 167 -2.34 8.64 25.61
N VAL A 168 -3.58 8.25 25.30
CA VAL A 168 -4.24 8.62 24.03
C VAL A 168 -4.82 10.02 24.19
N PRO A 169 -4.43 11.01 23.36
CA PRO A 169 -5.07 12.30 23.33
C PRO A 169 -6.59 12.17 23.15
N GLU A 170 -7.37 12.95 23.90
CA GLU A 170 -8.85 12.91 23.86
C GLU A 170 -9.39 13.06 22.43
N LYS A 171 -8.72 13.87 21.59
CA LYS A 171 -9.07 14.03 20.17
C LYS A 171 -9.07 12.73 19.36
N TRP A 172 -8.28 11.73 19.77
CA TRP A 172 -8.15 10.42 19.14
C TRP A 172 -8.95 9.33 19.83
N ALA A 173 -9.22 9.49 21.13
CA ALA A 173 -10.00 8.53 21.92
C ALA A 173 -11.40 8.27 21.34
N ARG A 174 -12.02 9.26 20.68
CA ARG A 174 -13.32 9.09 20.00
C ARG A 174 -13.29 8.13 18.80
N PHE A 175 -12.11 7.84 18.25
CA PHE A 175 -11.94 6.86 17.16
C PHE A 175 -11.56 5.48 17.71
N GLU A 176 -11.33 5.34 19.01
CA GLU A 176 -11.01 4.06 19.64
C GLU A 176 -12.25 3.16 19.65
N LYS A 177 -12.10 1.95 19.10
CA LYS A 177 -13.13 0.92 19.18
C LYS A 177 -13.12 0.29 20.57
N PRO A 178 -14.30 0.03 21.16
CA PRO A 178 -14.36 -0.74 22.39
C PRO A 178 -13.75 -2.12 22.18
N ALA A 179 -13.10 -2.68 23.20
CA ALA A 179 -12.40 -3.96 23.14
C ALA A 179 -13.29 -5.19 22.83
N ASN A 180 -14.59 -4.99 22.58
CA ASN A 180 -15.62 -6.02 22.44
C ASN A 180 -16.52 -5.78 21.21
N GLU A 181 -15.97 -5.76 20.00
CA GLU A 181 -16.75 -6.07 18.79
C GLU A 181 -15.91 -6.95 17.88
N GLY A 182 -16.04 -8.27 18.10
CA GLY A 182 -15.52 -9.32 17.22
C GLY A 182 -16.60 -9.82 16.27
#